data_AF-A0A7J7J769-F1
#
_entry.id   AF-A0A7J7J769-F1
#
_cell.length_a   1.000
_cell.length_b   1.000
_cell.length_c   1.000
_cell.angle_alpha   90.00
_cell.angle_beta   90.00
_cell.angle_gamma   90.00
#
_symmetry.space_group_name_H-M   'P 1'
#
loop_
_entity.id
_entity.type
_entity.pdbx_description
1 polymer ?
#
loop_
_entity_poly.entity_id
_entity_poly.type
_entity_poly.pdbx_seq_one_letter_code
_entity_poly.pdbx_strand_id
1 'polypeptide(L)'
;MYWGTSRWSATEIMEAYSVARQFNLIPPIVEQAEYNFFQREKVECQLPELYHKIGLGTMTWSPLACGILTGKYEDGIPVHSRAALKHCMWLKEKILSEDGKRQQQKLRELATIAAKLKCSLAQLAIGVCMCFISCIIGYYHVTDVCMSVFNN
;
A
#
# COMPACT_ATOMS: atom_id res chain seq x y z
N MET A 1 -18.69 -14.73 -13.60
CA MET A 1 -18.12 -14.74 -12.24
C MET A 1 -16.67 -14.33 -12.34
N TYR A 2 -16.16 -13.49 -11.44
CA TYR A 2 -14.76 -13.04 -11.44
C TYR A 2 -14.14 -13.35 -10.09
N TRP A 3 -12.83 -13.57 -10.08
CA TRP A 3 -12.07 -13.73 -8.85
C TRP A 3 -10.66 -13.15 -9.03
N GLY A 4 -9.98 -12.94 -7.91
CA GLY A 4 -8.64 -12.40 -7.86
C GLY A 4 -7.87 -12.95 -6.66
N THR A 5 -6.59 -12.66 -6.64
CA THR A 5 -5.65 -13.13 -5.62
C THR A 5 -5.24 -11.97 -4.70
N SER A 6 -4.66 -12.30 -3.56
CA SER A 6 -4.11 -11.32 -2.62
C SER A 6 -2.92 -11.91 -1.90
N ARG A 7 -1.79 -11.20 -1.94
CA ARG A 7 -0.49 -11.65 -1.38
C ARG A 7 0.12 -12.88 -2.06
N TRP A 8 -0.33 -13.21 -3.28
CA TRP A 8 0.25 -14.31 -4.05
C TRP A 8 1.52 -13.87 -4.77
N SER A 9 2.50 -14.74 -4.90
CA SER A 9 3.68 -14.52 -5.74
C SER A 9 3.31 -14.51 -7.22
N ALA A 10 4.15 -13.89 -8.06
CA ALA A 10 3.95 -13.90 -9.51
C ALA A 10 3.89 -15.34 -10.07
N THR A 11 4.65 -16.25 -9.48
CA THR A 11 4.65 -17.69 -9.83
C THR A 11 3.31 -18.34 -9.54
N GLU A 12 2.75 -18.16 -8.34
CA GLU A 12 1.44 -18.75 -7.97
C GLU A 12 0.31 -18.20 -8.84
N ILE A 13 0.35 -16.91 -9.19
CA ILE A 13 -0.63 -16.30 -10.10
C ILE A 13 -0.53 -16.93 -11.51
N MET A 14 0.69 -17.13 -12.01
CA MET A 14 0.90 -17.76 -13.32
C MET A 14 0.49 -19.24 -13.33
N GLU A 15 0.70 -19.94 -12.22
CA GLU A 15 0.25 -21.31 -12.03
C GLU A 15 -1.29 -21.39 -12.07
N ALA A 16 -1.97 -20.53 -11.31
CA ALA A 16 -3.42 -20.43 -11.33
C ALA A 16 -3.96 -20.11 -12.74
N TYR A 17 -3.29 -19.21 -13.46
CA TYR A 17 -3.62 -18.91 -14.85
C TYR A 17 -3.45 -20.13 -15.77
N SER A 18 -2.34 -20.86 -15.63
CA SER A 18 -2.04 -22.05 -16.43
C SER A 18 -3.06 -23.16 -16.20
N VAL A 19 -3.40 -23.44 -14.95
CA VAL A 19 -4.45 -24.41 -14.58
C VAL A 19 -5.80 -23.98 -15.15
N ALA A 20 -6.16 -22.70 -15.03
CA ALA A 20 -7.42 -22.20 -15.57
C ALA A 20 -7.51 -22.40 -17.10
N ARG A 21 -6.42 -22.17 -17.82
CA ARG A 21 -6.36 -22.42 -19.28
C ARG A 21 -6.44 -23.90 -19.63
N GLN A 22 -5.76 -24.77 -18.88
CA GLN A 22 -5.74 -26.21 -19.12
C GLN A 22 -7.13 -26.85 -18.97
N PHE A 23 -7.91 -26.40 -17.99
CA PHE A 23 -9.22 -26.99 -17.67
C PHE A 23 -10.42 -26.15 -18.12
N ASN A 24 -10.20 -25.13 -18.97
CA ASN A 24 -11.23 -24.20 -19.45
C ASN A 24 -12.02 -23.54 -18.30
N LEU A 25 -11.32 -23.15 -17.24
CA LEU A 25 -11.85 -22.41 -16.09
C LEU A 25 -11.60 -20.91 -16.25
N ILE A 26 -12.18 -20.13 -15.34
CA ILE A 26 -12.01 -18.67 -15.32
C ILE A 26 -10.71 -18.34 -14.58
N PRO A 27 -9.74 -17.63 -15.19
CA PRO A 27 -8.50 -17.21 -14.53
C PRO A 27 -8.71 -16.02 -13.57
N PRO A 28 -7.76 -15.75 -12.65
CA PRO A 28 -7.81 -14.57 -11.82
C PRO A 28 -7.65 -13.31 -12.68
N ILE A 29 -8.41 -12.26 -12.37
CA ILE A 29 -8.39 -10.99 -13.13
C ILE A 29 -7.66 -9.86 -12.41
N VAL A 30 -7.39 -10.00 -11.11
CA VAL A 30 -6.77 -8.94 -10.30
C VAL A 30 -5.91 -9.54 -9.20
N GLU A 31 -4.76 -8.91 -8.92
CA GLU A 31 -3.98 -9.14 -7.71
C GLU A 31 -4.10 -7.96 -6.74
N GLN A 32 -4.38 -8.26 -5.47
CA GLN A 32 -4.36 -7.29 -4.39
C GLN A 32 -3.00 -7.25 -3.68
N ALA A 33 -2.18 -6.26 -4.02
CA ALA A 33 -0.80 -6.15 -3.52
C ALA A 33 -0.57 -4.96 -2.59
N GLU A 34 0.31 -5.12 -1.59
CA GLU A 34 0.78 -3.98 -0.80
C GLU A 34 1.61 -3.06 -1.66
N TYR A 35 1.28 -1.76 -1.65
CA TYR A 35 2.08 -0.75 -2.35
C TYR A 35 2.13 0.53 -1.54
N ASN A 36 3.34 1.01 -1.28
CA ASN A 36 3.63 2.29 -0.65
C ASN A 36 5.12 2.61 -0.80
N PHE A 37 5.57 3.77 -0.31
CA PHE A 37 6.99 4.17 -0.42
C PHE A 37 8.00 3.14 0.11
N PHE A 38 7.62 2.31 1.08
CA PHE A 38 8.49 1.29 1.67
C PHE A 38 8.31 -0.09 1.06
N GLN A 39 7.27 -0.30 0.26
CA GLN A 39 6.94 -1.58 -0.36
C GLN A 39 6.58 -1.36 -1.83
N ARG A 40 7.57 -1.51 -2.72
CA ARG A 40 7.45 -1.15 -4.15
C ARG A 40 7.70 -2.30 -5.10
N GLU A 41 8.62 -3.19 -4.73
CA GLU A 41 9.20 -4.21 -5.60
C GLU A 41 8.15 -5.05 -6.34
N LYS A 42 7.16 -5.62 -5.63
CA LYS A 42 6.16 -6.48 -6.26
C LYS A 42 5.38 -5.74 -7.35
N VAL A 43 4.87 -4.55 -7.04
CA VAL A 43 4.00 -3.80 -7.95
C VAL A 43 4.76 -3.16 -9.11
N GLU A 44 6.01 -2.76 -8.90
CA GLU A 44 6.82 -2.09 -9.92
C GLU A 44 7.68 -3.02 -10.76
N CYS A 45 8.09 -4.18 -10.22
CA CYS A 45 9.00 -5.09 -10.91
C CYS A 45 8.33 -6.39 -11.35
N GLN A 46 7.43 -6.96 -10.54
CA GLN A 46 6.88 -8.30 -10.80
C GLN A 46 5.53 -8.25 -11.53
N LEU A 47 4.60 -7.42 -11.06
CA LEU A 47 3.25 -7.37 -11.63
C LEU A 47 3.18 -6.80 -13.06
N PRO A 48 4.03 -5.84 -13.50
CA PRO A 48 3.98 -5.35 -14.88
C PRO A 48 4.15 -6.44 -15.93
N GLU A 49 5.00 -7.44 -15.64
CA GLU A 49 5.17 -8.59 -16.52
C GLU A 49 3.87 -9.40 -16.65
N LEU A 50 3.10 -9.55 -15.56
CA LEU A 50 1.81 -10.24 -15.56
C LEU A 50 0.73 -9.45 -16.31
N TYR A 51 0.78 -8.11 -16.28
CA TYR A 51 -0.16 -7.28 -17.05
C TYR A 51 0.02 -7.53 -18.55
N HIS A 52 1.27 -7.55 -19.00
CA HIS A 52 1.61 -7.75 -20.41
C HIS A 52 1.36 -9.19 -20.87
N LYS A 53 1.64 -10.19 -20.03
CA LYS A 53 1.51 -11.61 -20.42
C LYS A 53 0.09 -12.14 -20.37
N ILE A 54 -0.67 -11.81 -19.32
CA ILE A 54 -1.97 -12.46 -19.03
C ILE A 54 -3.11 -11.46 -18.84
N GLY A 55 -2.86 -10.16 -18.97
CA GLY A 55 -3.90 -9.13 -18.81
C GLY A 55 -4.39 -8.99 -17.36
N LEU A 56 -3.55 -9.34 -16.38
CA LEU A 56 -3.89 -9.22 -14.97
C LEU A 56 -4.05 -7.73 -14.59
N GLY A 57 -5.09 -7.40 -13.84
CA GLY A 57 -5.19 -6.11 -13.16
C GLY A 57 -4.45 -6.11 -11.82
N THR A 58 -4.22 -4.93 -11.26
CA THR A 58 -3.77 -4.82 -9.86
C THR A 58 -4.68 -3.88 -9.10
N MET A 59 -4.80 -4.13 -7.81
CA MET A 59 -5.42 -3.22 -6.87
C MET A 59 -4.54 -3.13 -5.64
N THR A 60 -4.06 -1.94 -5.31
CA THR A 60 -3.08 -1.80 -4.23
C THR A 60 -3.74 -1.56 -2.87
N TRP A 61 -3.09 -1.94 -1.78
CA TRP A 61 -3.56 -1.66 -0.42
C TRP A 61 -2.44 -1.14 0.49
N SER A 62 -2.85 -0.54 1.62
CA SER A 62 -1.97 0.14 2.58
C SER A 62 -1.06 1.22 1.96
N PRO A 63 -1.61 2.19 1.21
CA PRO A 63 -0.81 3.28 0.61
C PRO A 63 -0.07 4.14 1.64
N LEU A 64 -0.58 4.18 2.88
CA LEU A 64 0.02 4.91 3.99
C LEU A 64 0.82 4.04 4.95
N ALA A 65 1.12 2.78 4.60
CA ALA A 65 1.79 1.81 5.46
C ALA A 65 1.18 1.77 6.87
N CYS A 66 -0.13 1.53 6.96
CA CYS A 66 -0.89 1.53 8.21
C CYS A 66 -0.83 2.86 9.01
N GLY A 67 -0.62 3.98 8.31
CA GLY A 67 -0.54 5.32 8.89
C GLY A 67 0.89 5.79 9.16
N ILE A 68 1.91 4.96 8.93
CA ILE A 68 3.32 5.34 9.10
C ILE A 68 3.66 6.54 8.22
N LEU A 69 3.20 6.54 6.96
CA LEU A 69 3.45 7.60 6.00
C LEU A 69 2.67 8.90 6.26
N THR A 70 1.99 9.02 7.40
CA THR A 70 1.38 10.28 7.82
C THR A 70 2.30 11.09 8.74
N GLY A 71 3.42 10.51 9.20
CA GLY A 71 4.31 11.12 10.19
C GLY A 71 3.81 11.06 11.63
N LYS A 72 2.59 10.56 11.88
CA LYS A 72 1.96 10.57 13.22
C LYS A 72 2.70 9.76 14.31
N TYR A 73 3.73 9.00 13.96
CA TYR A 73 4.51 8.18 14.89
C TYR A 73 5.91 8.75 15.19
N GLU A 74 6.20 9.98 14.77
CA GLU A 74 7.50 10.63 14.98
C GLU A 74 7.82 10.79 16.47
N ASP A 75 6.84 11.18 17.28
CA ASP A 75 6.97 11.42 18.73
C ASP A 75 6.46 10.23 19.58
N GLY A 76 6.40 9.03 19.00
CA GLY A 76 5.92 7.82 19.67
C GLY A 76 4.55 7.36 19.15
N ILE A 77 3.81 6.57 19.96
CA ILE A 77 2.56 5.93 19.51
C ILE A 77 1.35 6.68 20.07
N PRO A 78 0.56 7.37 19.23
CA PRO A 78 -0.64 8.05 19.69
C PRO A 78 -1.70 7.07 20.23
N VAL A 79 -2.42 7.45 21.28
CA VAL A 79 -3.38 6.59 22.01
C VAL A 79 -4.52 6.06 21.11
N HIS A 80 -4.98 6.86 20.15
CA HIS A 80 -6.04 6.48 19.22
C HIS A 80 -5.52 6.00 17.86
N SER A 81 -4.23 5.71 17.75
CA SER A 81 -3.64 5.21 16.50
C SER A 81 -3.90 3.72 16.29
N ARG A 82 -3.77 3.25 15.04
CA ARG A 82 -3.84 1.82 14.71
C ARG A 82 -2.82 0.99 15.52
N ALA A 83 -1.63 1.54 15.76
CA ALA A 83 -0.58 0.86 16.53
C ALA A 83 -0.88 0.74 18.03
N ALA A 84 -1.85 1.49 18.57
CA ALA A 84 -2.30 1.35 19.95
C ALA A 84 -3.35 0.24 20.17
N LEU A 85 -3.93 -0.29 19.09
CA LEU A 85 -4.94 -1.35 19.17
C LEU A 85 -4.30 -2.68 19.58
N LYS A 86 -4.95 -3.42 20.51
CA LYS A 86 -4.43 -4.72 21.02
C LYS A 86 -4.13 -5.74 19.93
N HIS A 87 -4.91 -5.78 18.84
CA HIS A 87 -4.71 -6.72 17.73
C HIS A 87 -3.63 -6.25 16.72
N CYS A 88 -3.05 -5.08 16.91
CA CYS A 88 -2.02 -4.48 16.05
C CYS A 88 -0.65 -4.37 16.73
N MET A 89 -0.34 -5.22 17.72
CA MET A 89 0.98 -5.19 18.39
C MET A 89 2.14 -5.35 17.41
N TRP A 90 1.97 -6.17 16.37
CA TRP A 90 2.95 -6.32 15.28
C TRP A 90 3.31 -4.99 14.61
N LEU A 91 2.36 -4.05 14.51
CA LEU A 91 2.60 -2.73 13.91
C LEU A 91 3.39 -1.85 14.87
N LYS A 92 3.09 -1.93 16.16
CA LYS A 92 3.86 -1.24 17.22
C LYS A 92 5.31 -1.73 17.23
N GLU A 93 5.54 -3.03 17.18
CA GLU A 93 6.88 -3.62 17.10
C GLU A 93 7.61 -3.18 15.83
N LYS A 94 6.92 -3.20 14.67
CA LYS A 94 7.48 -2.70 13.40
C LYS A 94 7.89 -1.23 13.48
N ILE A 95 7.06 -0.37 14.06
CA ILE A 95 7.36 1.06 14.22
C ILE A 95 8.57 1.28 15.16
N LEU A 96 8.64 0.53 16.26
CA LEU A 96 9.70 0.66 17.27
C LEU A 96 11.01 -0.03 16.88
N SER A 97 10.99 -0.91 15.87
CA SER A 97 12.18 -1.56 15.32
C SER A 97 13.18 -0.56 14.74
N GLU A 98 14.44 -1.00 14.58
CA GLU A 98 15.47 -0.18 13.95
C GLU A 98 15.12 0.22 12.51
N ASP A 99 14.50 -0.67 11.75
CA ASP A 99 14.03 -0.34 10.40
C ASP A 99 12.87 0.64 10.41
N GLY A 100 11.96 0.55 11.40
CA GLY A 100 10.90 1.52 11.63
C GLY A 100 11.46 2.91 11.91
N LYS A 101 12.47 3.03 12.77
CA LYS A 101 13.16 4.31 13.05
C LYS A 101 13.84 4.88 11.81
N ARG A 102 14.50 4.04 10.99
CA ARG A 102 15.08 4.45 9.70
C ARG A 102 14.01 4.96 8.73
N GLN A 103 12.84 4.31 8.70
CA GLN A 103 11.70 4.77 7.89
C GLN A 103 11.22 6.14 8.37
N GLN A 104 11.11 6.37 9.68
CA GLN A 104 10.75 7.68 10.24
C GLN A 104 11.75 8.78 9.86
N GLN A 105 13.05 8.49 9.83
CA GLN A 105 14.06 9.45 9.38
C GLN A 105 13.84 9.85 7.91
N LYS A 106 13.62 8.87 7.03
CA LYS A 106 13.30 9.13 5.61
C LYS A 106 12.02 9.95 5.43
N LEU A 107 11.06 9.81 6.34
CA LEU A 107 9.83 10.60 6.29
C LEU A 107 10.06 12.09 6.49
N ARG A 108 11.06 12.50 7.27
CA ARG A 108 11.41 13.93 7.45
C ARG A 108 11.89 14.56 6.15
N GLU A 109 12.66 13.81 5.36
CA GLU A 109 13.10 14.23 4.03
C GLU A 109 11.91 14.34 3.06
N LEU A 110 11.02 13.33 3.06
CA LEU A 110 9.80 13.35 2.26
C LEU A 110 8.85 14.48 2.66
N ALA A 111 8.77 14.82 3.95
CA ALA A 111 7.96 15.94 4.43
C ALA A 111 8.46 17.29 3.87
N THR A 112 9.78 17.44 3.71
CA THR A 112 10.37 18.63 3.06
C THR A 112 9.94 18.73 1.59
N ILE A 113 9.85 17.61 0.88
CA ILE A 113 9.36 17.55 -0.50
C ILE A 113 7.86 17.87 -0.56
N ALA A 114 7.07 17.27 0.33
CA ALA A 114 5.64 17.52 0.43
C ALA A 114 5.33 19.00 0.68
N ALA A 115 6.10 19.66 1.55
CA ALA A 115 6.00 21.09 1.81
C ALA A 115 6.28 21.95 0.55
N LYS A 116 7.30 21.59 -0.25
CA LYS A 116 7.57 22.26 -1.53
C LYS A 116 6.44 22.10 -2.54
N LEU A 117 5.80 20.94 -2.54
CA LEU A 117 4.66 20.60 -3.40
C LEU A 117 3.31 21.11 -2.86
N LYS A 118 3.30 21.78 -1.70
CA LYS A 118 2.11 22.27 -1.01
C LYS A 118 1.06 21.17 -0.77
N CYS A 119 1.50 19.96 -0.45
CA CYS A 119 0.63 18.86 -0.10
C CYS A 119 1.04 18.22 1.23
N SER A 120 0.12 17.51 1.86
CA SER A 120 0.44 16.69 3.03
C SER A 120 1.25 15.46 2.63
N LEU A 121 2.04 14.91 3.57
CA LEU A 121 2.79 13.68 3.34
C LEU A 121 1.88 12.50 2.95
N ALA A 122 0.66 12.47 3.51
CA ALA A 122 -0.35 11.47 3.17
C ALA A 122 -0.81 11.62 1.71
N GLN A 123 -1.06 12.85 1.25
CA GLN A 123 -1.42 13.12 -0.15
C GLN A 123 -0.27 12.78 -1.10
N LEU A 124 0.97 13.10 -0.74
CA LEU A 124 2.13 12.73 -1.53
C LEU A 124 2.23 11.20 -1.68
N ALA A 125 2.08 10.46 -0.58
CA ALA A 125 2.12 8.99 -0.58
C ALA A 125 0.99 8.36 -1.41
N ILE A 126 -0.23 8.87 -1.28
CA ILE A 126 -1.37 8.40 -2.06
C ILE A 126 -1.21 8.75 -3.54
N GLY A 127 -0.74 9.97 -3.85
CA GLY A 127 -0.53 10.42 -5.23
C GLY A 127 0.43 9.50 -5.99
N VAL A 128 1.53 9.09 -5.36
CA VAL A 128 2.46 8.12 -5.96
C VAL A 128 1.78 6.76 -6.20
N CYS A 129 0.92 6.32 -5.29
CA CYS A 129 0.17 5.07 -5.47
C CYS A 129 -0.83 5.14 -6.64
N MET A 130 -1.50 6.28 -6.80
CA MET A 130 -2.48 6.51 -7.85
C MET A 130 -1.87 6.67 -9.25
N CYS A 131 -0.63 7.15 -9.35
CA CYS A 131 0.06 7.28 -10.65
C CYS A 131 0.20 5.96 -11.41
N PHE A 132 0.16 4.82 -10.71
CA PHE A 132 0.31 3.51 -11.32
C PHE A 132 -1.03 2.78 -11.49
N ILE A 133 -1.90 2.74 -10.46
CA ILE A 133 -3.00 1.77 -10.36
C ILE A 133 -4.15 2.30 -9.46
N SER A 134 -5.33 1.66 -9.46
CA SER A 134 -6.37 1.85 -8.43
C SER A 134 -5.88 1.45 -7.03
N CYS A 135 -6.22 2.24 -6.01
CA CYS A 135 -5.70 2.07 -4.64
C CYS A 135 -6.83 2.00 -3.60
N ILE A 136 -6.78 1.00 -2.72
CA ILE A 136 -7.65 0.89 -1.55
C ILE A 136 -7.08 1.73 -0.43
N ILE A 137 -7.83 2.76 -0.02
CA ILE A 137 -7.47 3.62 1.11
C ILE A 137 -8.36 3.30 2.30
N GLY A 138 -7.74 2.98 3.44
CA GLY A 138 -8.44 2.67 4.69
C GLY A 138 -8.35 3.82 5.67
N TYR A 139 -9.50 4.25 6.19
CA TYR A 139 -9.64 5.33 7.17
C TYR A 139 -10.34 4.84 8.44
N TYR A 140 -10.06 5.50 9.57
CA TYR A 140 -10.76 5.24 10.84
C TYR A 140 -11.73 6.37 11.19
N HIS A 141 -11.45 7.60 10.77
CA HIS A 141 -12.36 8.74 10.90
C HIS A 141 -12.68 9.34 9.55
N VAL A 142 -13.92 9.82 9.38
CA VAL A 142 -14.38 10.47 8.13
C VAL A 142 -13.52 11.71 7.80
N THR A 143 -13.02 12.41 8.82
CA THR A 143 -12.11 13.55 8.64
C THR A 143 -10.81 13.18 7.94
N ASP A 144 -10.30 11.96 8.16
CA ASP A 144 -9.07 11.50 7.52
C ASP A 144 -9.28 11.32 6.01
N VAL A 145 -10.50 10.92 5.59
CA VAL A 145 -10.90 10.83 4.17
C VAL A 145 -10.80 12.21 3.53
N CYS A 146 -11.44 13.20 4.14
CA CYS A 146 -11.47 14.57 3.61
C CYS A 146 -10.07 15.18 3.51
N MET A 147 -9.23 15.01 4.53
CA MET A 147 -7.89 15.61 4.54
C MET A 147 -6.93 15.00 3.53
N SER A 148 -7.10 13.72 3.19
CA SER A 148 -6.17 13.03 2.28
C SER A 148 -6.65 12.94 0.84
N VAL A 149 -7.93 13.19 0.57
CA VAL A 149 -8.50 13.22 -0.78
C VAL A 149 -8.88 14.62 -1.25
N PHE A 150 -9.29 15.54 -0.35
CA PHE A 150 -10.00 16.76 -0.74
C PHE A 150 -9.40 18.10 -0.26
N ASN A 151 -8.48 18.12 0.71
CA ASN A 151 -7.93 19.39 1.22
C ASN A 151 -6.74 19.91 0.39
N ASN A 152 -6.92 21.07 -0.26
CA ASN A 152 -5.84 21.98 -0.66
C ASN A 152 -5.50 22.94 0.48
#